data_AF-A0A1Y3A6P0-F1
#
_entry.id   AF-A0A1Y3A6P0-F1
#
_cell.length_a   1.000
_cell.length_b   1.000
_cell.length_c   1.000
_cell.angle_alpha   90.00
_cell.angle_beta   90.00
_cell.angle_gamma   90.00
#
_symmetry.space_group_name_H-M   'P 1'
#
loop_
_entity.id
_entity.type
_entity.pdbx_description
1 polymer ?
#
loop_
_entity_poly.entity_id
_entity_poly.type
_entity_poly.pdbx_seq_one_letter_code
_entity_poly.pdbx_strand_id
1 'polypeptide(L)'
;MDPGENDEARVLDPEEYTQKRRLRDVFDARRRVAEWEREARNLRMQQGVNEQQERHYILSAVQSYLREIEPMMLETYPEIGEEYWKDVDLGSVEIPPPESLAPENAGSVHSEIISVEEAAEPQQASLAGIGSLLGRDVWVSAQFEARVMKRGGDGEVPEVGTNTVLLPRRIIMKAFRQANVFLSEVGLDLDPDDERPMNNLSWGE
;
A
#
# COMPACT_ATOMS: atom_id res chain seq x y z
N MET A 1 -18.29 7.34 -63.60
CA MET A 1 -17.15 6.57 -63.08
C MET A 1 -16.72 7.28 -61.84
N ASP A 2 -17.06 6.69 -60.70
CA ASP A 2 -16.78 7.22 -59.36
C ASP A 2 -15.37 6.73 -58.98
N PRO A 3 -14.41 7.61 -58.65
CA PRO A 3 -13.09 7.17 -58.22
C PRO A 3 -13.23 6.60 -56.82
N GLY A 4 -12.93 5.31 -56.67
CA GLY A 4 -12.99 4.60 -55.40
C GLY A 4 -12.26 5.38 -54.31
N GLU A 5 -12.99 5.65 -53.24
CA GLU A 5 -12.46 5.93 -51.92
C GLU A 5 -11.39 4.89 -51.61
N ASN A 6 -10.13 5.33 -51.68
CA ASN A 6 -9.04 4.67 -50.98
C ASN A 6 -9.37 4.80 -49.50
N ASP A 7 -10.05 3.80 -48.95
CA ASP A 7 -10.02 3.48 -47.52
C ASP A 7 -8.56 3.15 -47.20
N GLU A 8 -7.77 4.20 -46.96
CA GLU A 8 -6.45 4.10 -46.37
C GLU A 8 -6.66 3.45 -45.00
N ALA A 9 -6.46 2.12 -44.96
CA ALA A 9 -6.30 1.37 -43.74
C ALA A 9 -5.20 2.06 -42.92
N ARG A 10 -5.62 2.93 -42.00
CA ARG A 10 -4.75 3.57 -41.02
C ARG A 10 -4.13 2.44 -40.20
N VAL A 11 -2.93 2.04 -40.60
CA VAL A 11 -2.07 1.15 -39.82
C VAL A 11 -1.81 1.91 -38.53
N LEU A 12 -2.54 1.54 -37.47
CA LEU A 12 -2.28 2.05 -36.13
C LEU A 12 -0.84 1.74 -35.77
N ASP A 13 -0.11 2.76 -35.34
CA ASP A 13 1.25 2.59 -34.84
C ASP A 13 1.24 1.56 -33.69
N PRO A 14 2.01 0.47 -33.77
CA PRO A 14 2.11 -0.52 -32.71
C PRO A 14 2.42 0.08 -31.32
N GLU A 15 3.12 1.21 -31.27
CA GLU A 15 3.46 1.91 -30.04
C GLU A 15 2.24 2.58 -29.41
N GLU A 16 1.45 3.31 -30.19
CA GLU A 16 0.19 3.94 -29.72
C GLU A 16 -0.79 2.91 -29.17
N TYR A 17 -0.90 1.75 -29.83
CA TYR A 17 -1.76 0.66 -29.36
C TYR A 17 -1.30 0.12 -27.99
N THR A 18 0.01 -0.04 -27.81
CA THR A 18 0.60 -0.52 -26.56
C THR A 18 0.40 0.47 -25.42
N GLN A 19 0.56 1.76 -25.68
CA GLN A 19 0.31 2.83 -24.71
C GLN A 19 -1.16 2.89 -24.28
N LYS A 20 -2.10 2.88 -25.23
CA LYS A 20 -3.55 2.87 -24.93
C LYS A 20 -3.96 1.66 -24.10
N ARG A 21 -3.41 0.48 -24.40
CA ARG A 21 -3.67 -0.73 -23.62
C ARG A 21 -3.15 -0.60 -22.19
N ARG A 22 -1.91 -0.13 -22.02
CA ARG A 22 -1.31 0.06 -20.69
C ARG A 22 -2.12 1.06 -19.84
N LEU A 23 -2.57 2.17 -20.42
CA LEU A 23 -3.43 3.12 -19.72
C LEU A 23 -4.73 2.47 -19.26
N ARG A 24 -5.40 1.70 -20.13
CA ARG A 24 -6.60 0.95 -19.75
C ARG A 24 -6.35 0.01 -18.57
N ASP A 25 -5.24 -0.74 -18.59
CA ASP A 25 -4.88 -1.66 -17.50
C ASP A 25 -4.68 -0.90 -16.16
N VAL A 26 -4.07 0.30 -16.20
CA VAL A 26 -3.92 1.19 -15.04
C VAL A 26 -5.30 1.67 -14.52
N PHE A 27 -6.21 2.10 -15.40
CA PHE A 27 -7.55 2.52 -14.99
C PHE A 27 -8.37 1.36 -14.42
N ASP A 28 -8.30 0.17 -15.02
CA ASP A 28 -8.94 -1.04 -14.50
C ASP A 28 -8.42 -1.41 -13.11
N ALA A 29 -7.11 -1.32 -12.90
CA ALA A 29 -6.51 -1.52 -11.58
C ALA A 29 -6.97 -0.45 -10.57
N ARG A 30 -7.07 0.83 -10.98
CA ARG A 30 -7.61 1.92 -10.15
C ARG A 30 -9.07 1.67 -9.75
N ARG A 31 -9.92 1.26 -10.70
CA ARG A 31 -11.33 0.90 -10.45
C ARG A 31 -11.45 -0.24 -9.44
N ARG A 32 -10.63 -1.29 -9.58
CA ARG A 32 -10.58 -2.42 -8.63
C ARG A 32 -10.24 -1.97 -7.22
N VAL A 33 -9.28 -1.06 -7.02
CA VAL A 33 -8.98 -0.51 -5.68
C VAL A 33 -10.21 0.17 -5.07
N ALA A 34 -10.92 0.99 -5.85
CA ALA A 34 -12.13 1.69 -5.39
C ALA A 34 -13.31 0.73 -5.10
N GLU A 35 -13.43 -0.35 -5.86
CA GLU A 35 -14.40 -1.43 -5.60
C GLU A 35 -14.08 -2.17 -4.30
N TRP A 36 -12.83 -2.61 -4.12
CA TRP A 36 -12.39 -3.28 -2.89
C TRP A 36 -12.52 -2.38 -1.67
N GLU A 37 -12.31 -1.07 -1.81
CA GLU A 37 -12.52 -0.14 -0.70
C GLU A 37 -14.00 -0.03 -0.28
N ARG A 38 -14.92 -0.11 -1.24
CA ARG A 38 -16.36 -0.17 -0.96
C ARG A 38 -16.74 -1.51 -0.35
N GLU A 39 -16.24 -2.60 -0.93
CA GLU A 39 -16.55 -3.95 -0.47
C GLU A 39 -16.00 -4.24 0.92
N ALA A 40 -14.76 -3.83 1.21
CA ALA A 40 -14.15 -3.93 2.55
C ALA A 40 -15.02 -3.25 3.63
N ARG A 41 -15.62 -2.10 3.32
CA ARG A 41 -16.56 -1.43 4.23
C ARG A 41 -17.85 -2.23 4.42
N ASN A 42 -18.41 -2.79 3.35
CA ASN A 42 -19.61 -3.62 3.41
C ASN A 42 -19.37 -4.90 4.23
N LEU A 43 -18.26 -5.59 3.98
CA LEU A 43 -17.86 -6.82 4.65
C LEU A 43 -17.71 -6.63 6.16
N ARG A 44 -17.12 -5.51 6.59
CA ARG A 44 -17.03 -5.14 8.01
C ARG A 44 -18.40 -4.94 8.66
N MET A 45 -19.37 -4.39 7.93
CA MET A 45 -20.72 -4.14 8.45
C MET A 45 -21.61 -5.40 8.47
N GLN A 46 -21.46 -6.29 7.49
CA GLN A 46 -22.42 -7.38 7.25
C GLN A 46 -21.95 -8.75 7.75
N GLN A 47 -20.65 -9.05 7.63
CA GLN A 47 -20.14 -10.42 7.74
C GLN A 47 -19.16 -10.62 8.90
N GLY A 48 -18.84 -9.56 9.66
CA GLY A 48 -17.88 -9.65 10.76
C GLY A 48 -16.48 -10.05 10.29
N VAL A 49 -16.12 -9.72 9.04
CA VAL A 49 -14.79 -9.97 8.49
C VAL A 49 -13.73 -9.39 9.43
N ASN A 50 -12.70 -10.18 9.72
CA ASN A 50 -11.65 -9.73 10.63
C ASN A 50 -10.80 -8.63 9.95
N GLU A 51 -10.24 -7.73 10.75
CA GLU A 51 -9.47 -6.59 10.23
C GLU A 51 -8.28 -7.02 9.37
N GLN A 52 -7.68 -8.18 9.67
CA GLN A 52 -6.58 -8.77 8.91
C GLN A 52 -6.98 -9.07 7.45
N GLN A 53 -8.10 -9.74 7.23
CA GLN A 53 -8.60 -10.07 5.89
C GLN A 53 -8.92 -8.81 5.10
N GLU A 54 -9.57 -7.83 5.75
CA GLU A 54 -9.83 -6.51 5.16
C GLU A 54 -8.52 -5.86 4.68
N ARG A 55 -7.48 -5.83 5.53
CA ARG A 55 -6.17 -5.29 5.20
C ARG A 55 -5.52 -6.02 4.04
N HIS A 56 -5.63 -7.34 4.01
CA HIS A 56 -5.02 -8.17 2.98
C HIS A 56 -5.64 -7.91 1.61
N TYR A 57 -6.96 -7.81 1.51
CA TYR A 57 -7.63 -7.48 0.25
C TYR A 57 -7.27 -6.07 -0.25
N ILE A 58 -7.27 -5.08 0.63
CA ILE A 58 -6.91 -3.70 0.27
C ILE A 58 -5.44 -3.64 -0.18
N LEU A 59 -4.52 -4.25 0.57
CA LEU A 59 -3.10 -4.27 0.21
C LEU A 59 -2.88 -4.95 -1.14
N SER A 60 -3.53 -6.09 -1.37
CA SER A 60 -3.41 -6.83 -2.64
C SER A 60 -3.90 -6.01 -3.83
N ALA A 61 -5.05 -5.35 -3.70
CA ALA A 61 -5.58 -4.46 -4.75
C ALA A 61 -4.63 -3.30 -5.04
N VAL A 62 -4.09 -2.66 -3.99
CA VAL A 62 -3.13 -1.56 -4.15
C VAL A 62 -1.83 -2.06 -4.76
N GLN A 63 -1.28 -3.20 -4.34
CA GLN A 63 -0.07 -3.78 -4.94
C GLN A 63 -0.26 -4.11 -6.41
N SER A 64 -1.42 -4.66 -6.81
CA SER A 64 -1.72 -4.88 -8.23
C SER A 64 -1.69 -3.57 -9.01
N TYR A 65 -2.34 -2.51 -8.50
CA TYR A 65 -2.29 -1.19 -9.13
C TYR A 65 -0.88 -0.61 -9.20
N LEU A 66 -0.09 -0.72 -8.12
CA LEU A 66 1.28 -0.24 -8.09
C LEU A 66 2.19 -0.95 -9.12
N ARG A 67 1.96 -2.22 -9.40
CA ARG A 67 2.71 -2.95 -10.45
C ARG A 67 2.39 -2.46 -11.86
N GLU A 68 1.15 -2.05 -12.13
CA GLU A 68 0.78 -1.53 -13.44
C GLU A 68 1.42 -0.15 -13.73
N ILE A 69 1.59 0.67 -12.69
CA ILE A 69 2.19 2.02 -12.83
C ILE A 69 3.72 2.01 -12.70
N GLU A 70 4.33 0.94 -12.17
CA GLU A 70 5.78 0.84 -11.93
C GLU A 70 6.62 1.16 -13.17
N PRO A 71 6.35 0.59 -14.38
CA PRO A 71 7.13 0.94 -15.58
C PRO A 71 7.00 2.42 -15.95
N MET A 72 5.87 3.05 -15.62
CA MET A 72 5.69 4.46 -15.91
C MET A 72 6.54 5.34 -15.00
N MET A 73 6.64 4.98 -13.72
CA MET A 73 7.43 5.72 -12.74
C MET A 73 8.94 5.50 -12.92
N LEU A 74 9.35 4.28 -13.28
CA LEU A 74 10.78 3.92 -13.32
C LEU A 74 11.40 3.99 -14.72
N GLU A 75 10.60 3.85 -15.78
CA GLU A 75 11.12 3.80 -17.16
C GLU A 75 10.62 4.96 -18.01
N THR A 76 9.33 5.32 -17.91
CA THR A 76 8.73 6.33 -18.80
C THR A 76 8.93 7.77 -18.29
N TYR A 77 8.82 7.99 -16.98
CA TYR A 77 8.94 9.29 -16.32
C TYR A 77 9.85 9.24 -15.09
N PRO A 78 11.11 8.77 -15.22
CA PRO A 78 12.00 8.53 -14.08
C PRO A 78 12.31 9.81 -13.28
N GLU A 79 12.34 10.99 -13.91
CA GLU A 79 12.72 12.25 -13.27
C GLU A 79 11.76 12.65 -12.14
N ILE A 80 10.49 12.23 -12.23
CA ILE A 80 9.45 12.50 -11.23
C ILE A 80 9.12 11.21 -10.48
N GLY A 81 9.01 10.09 -11.21
CA GLY A 81 8.55 8.82 -10.66
C GLY A 81 9.48 8.21 -9.61
N GLU A 82 10.79 8.41 -9.70
CA GLU A 82 11.72 7.85 -8.70
C GLU A 82 11.50 8.39 -7.29
N GLU A 83 11.19 9.69 -7.14
CA GLU A 83 10.93 10.32 -5.84
C GLU A 83 9.70 9.70 -5.18
N TYR A 84 8.60 9.55 -5.93
CA TYR A 84 7.41 8.85 -5.46
C TYR A 84 7.71 7.39 -5.13
N TRP A 85 8.51 6.71 -5.96
CA TRP A 85 8.79 5.30 -5.81
C TRP A 85 9.61 4.97 -4.56
N LYS A 86 10.64 5.77 -4.28
CA LYS A 86 11.67 5.48 -3.28
C LYS A 86 11.53 6.31 -2.00
N ASP A 87 11.13 7.57 -2.13
CA ASP A 87 11.39 8.56 -1.08
C ASP A 87 10.13 9.13 -0.41
N VAL A 88 8.96 9.03 -1.05
CA VAL A 88 7.73 9.60 -0.48
C VAL A 88 7.42 9.00 0.89
N ASP A 89 7.30 9.85 1.91
CA ASP A 89 6.95 9.40 3.26
C ASP A 89 5.53 8.81 3.25
N LEU A 90 5.39 7.53 3.59
CA LEU A 90 4.09 6.89 3.78
C LEU A 90 3.65 6.88 5.25
N GLY A 91 4.54 7.25 6.16
CA GLY A 91 4.37 7.28 7.61
C GLY A 91 5.01 6.08 8.30
N SER A 92 4.87 6.04 9.62
CA SER A 92 5.40 4.96 10.46
C SER A 92 4.31 4.10 11.09
N VAL A 93 4.71 2.88 11.45
CA VAL A 93 3.96 1.92 12.27
C VAL A 93 4.69 1.74 13.58
N GLU A 94 3.99 1.99 14.69
CA GLU A 94 4.48 1.67 16.02
C GLU A 94 4.22 0.18 16.30
N ILE A 95 5.26 -0.51 16.76
CA ILE A 95 5.25 -1.92 17.10
C ILE A 95 5.56 -1.98 18.60
N PRO A 96 4.61 -2.35 19.45
CA PRO A 96 4.88 -2.51 20.87
C PRO A 96 5.69 -3.79 21.11
N PRO A 97 6.44 -3.87 22.23
CA PRO A 97 7.03 -5.12 22.67
C PRO A 97 5.97 -6.23 22.83
N PRO A 98 6.34 -7.51 22.73
CA PRO A 98 5.41 -8.60 23.01
C PRO A 98 4.99 -8.59 24.48
N GLU A 99 3.75 -9.03 24.76
CA GLU A 99 3.18 -9.05 26.12
C GLU A 99 4.05 -9.79 27.13
N SER A 100 4.81 -10.80 26.70
CA SER A 100 5.74 -11.56 27.56
C SER A 100 6.91 -10.71 28.09
N LEU A 101 7.25 -9.62 27.42
CA LEU A 101 8.30 -8.67 27.83
C LEU A 101 7.72 -7.40 28.45
N ALA A 102 6.41 -7.31 28.61
CA ALA A 102 5.75 -6.15 29.20
C ALA A 102 5.88 -6.20 30.75
N PRO A 103 6.33 -5.12 31.41
CA PRO A 103 6.51 -5.09 32.86
C PRO A 103 5.23 -5.45 33.65
N GLU A 104 4.07 -5.05 33.15
CA GLU A 104 2.76 -5.34 33.75
C GLU A 104 2.39 -6.82 33.79
N ASN A 105 3.01 -7.65 32.94
CA ASN A 105 2.76 -9.09 32.88
C ASN A 105 3.78 -9.92 33.66
N ALA A 106 4.81 -9.27 34.21
CA ALA A 106 5.82 -9.92 35.04
C ALA A 106 5.19 -10.47 36.34
N GLY A 107 5.60 -11.66 36.75
CA GLY A 107 5.07 -12.29 37.97
C GLY A 107 3.68 -12.92 37.84
N SER A 108 3.08 -12.97 36.64
CA SER A 108 1.84 -13.73 36.43
C SER A 108 2.05 -15.22 36.73
N VAL A 109 0.99 -15.93 37.15
CA VAL A 109 1.07 -17.35 37.55
C VAL A 109 1.67 -18.23 36.44
N HIS A 110 1.44 -17.85 35.19
CA HIS A 110 1.89 -18.55 33.99
C HIS A 110 3.20 -18.01 33.40
N SER A 111 3.77 -16.95 33.95
CA SER A 111 5.03 -16.37 33.45
C SER A 111 6.25 -17.01 34.11
N GLU A 112 7.26 -17.32 33.31
CA GLU A 112 8.61 -17.66 33.77
C GLU A 112 9.40 -16.42 34.21
N ILE A 113 8.96 -15.23 33.79
CA ILE A 113 9.57 -13.93 34.12
C ILE A 113 8.95 -13.40 35.42
N ILE A 114 9.80 -13.19 36.43
CA ILE A 114 9.43 -12.59 37.72
C ILE A 114 9.34 -11.07 37.60
N SER A 115 10.36 -10.45 36.99
CA SER A 115 10.47 -9.01 36.81
C SER A 115 11.16 -8.69 35.47
N VAL A 116 10.79 -7.55 34.90
CA VAL A 116 11.46 -6.93 33.76
C VAL A 116 12.22 -5.73 34.32
N GLU A 117 13.55 -5.81 34.35
CA GLU A 117 14.41 -4.77 34.93
C GLU A 117 14.64 -3.64 33.93
N GLU A 118 14.77 -3.99 32.65
CA GLU A 118 14.91 -3.06 31.53
C GLU A 118 13.85 -3.38 30.49
N ALA A 119 12.77 -2.60 30.48
CA ALA A 119 11.65 -2.79 29.56
C ALA A 119 12.07 -2.41 28.14
N ALA A 120 11.69 -3.23 27.16
CA ALA A 120 11.88 -2.88 25.77
C ALA A 120 10.98 -1.70 25.39
N GLU A 121 11.50 -0.74 24.63
CA GLU A 121 10.72 0.38 24.12
C GLU A 121 9.98 -0.01 22.81
N PRO A 122 8.80 0.56 22.53
CA PRO A 122 8.14 0.41 21.24
C PRO A 122 9.05 0.84 20.08
N GLN A 123 9.04 0.06 19.00
CA GLN A 123 9.83 0.36 17.80
C GLN A 123 8.96 1.01 16.72
N GLN A 124 9.57 1.89 15.93
CA GLN A 124 8.91 2.54 14.79
C GLN A 124 9.45 1.94 13.48
N ALA A 125 8.56 1.33 12.70
CA ALA A 125 8.85 0.92 11.34
C ALA A 125 8.41 2.02 10.37
N SER A 126 9.37 2.77 9.83
CA SER A 126 9.11 3.78 8.80
C SER A 126 8.90 3.12 7.43
N LEU A 127 7.93 3.64 6.67
CA LEU A 127 7.67 3.22 5.29
C LEU A 127 7.88 4.43 4.38
N ALA A 128 8.91 4.36 3.55
CA ALA A 128 9.25 5.37 2.55
C ALA A 128 9.18 4.75 1.15
N GLY A 129 8.65 5.52 0.20
CA GLY A 129 8.44 5.08 -1.17
C GLY A 129 7.22 4.18 -1.33
N ILE A 130 6.41 4.43 -2.36
CA ILE A 130 5.30 3.51 -2.71
C ILE A 130 5.80 2.12 -3.09
N GLY A 131 7.03 2.01 -3.61
CA GLY A 131 7.66 0.72 -3.93
C GLY A 131 7.86 -0.17 -2.70
N SER A 132 7.97 0.40 -1.50
CA SER A 132 8.15 -0.37 -0.25
C SER A 132 6.96 -1.26 0.12
N LEU A 133 5.81 -1.05 -0.51
CA LEU A 133 4.63 -1.90 -0.38
C LEU A 133 4.63 -3.10 -1.31
N LEU A 134 5.43 -3.12 -2.39
CA LEU A 134 5.47 -4.27 -3.29
C LEU A 134 6.13 -5.48 -2.64
N GLY A 135 5.46 -6.63 -2.71
CA GLY A 135 5.95 -7.89 -2.13
C GLY A 135 5.88 -7.96 -0.60
N ARG A 136 5.40 -6.90 0.06
CA ARG A 136 5.21 -6.86 1.51
C ARG A 136 3.90 -7.58 1.91
N ASP A 137 3.90 -8.24 3.06
CA ASP A 137 2.68 -8.76 3.69
C ASP A 137 1.99 -7.68 4.53
N VAL A 138 0.75 -7.92 4.98
CA VAL A 138 0.01 -7.02 5.88
C VAL A 138 0.63 -6.91 7.26
N TRP A 139 1.59 -7.76 7.60
CA TRP A 139 2.24 -7.80 8.91
C TRP A 139 3.56 -7.03 8.90
N VAL A 140 3.77 -6.26 9.95
CA VAL A 140 5.05 -5.60 10.24
C VAL A 140 5.57 -6.14 11.56
N SER A 141 6.81 -6.65 11.56
CA SER A 141 7.45 -7.25 12.73
C SER A 141 8.62 -6.43 13.25
N ALA A 142 8.85 -6.52 14.56
CA ALA A 142 10.04 -6.02 15.22
C ALA A 142 10.54 -7.03 16.26
N GLN A 143 11.86 -7.04 16.47
CA GLN A 143 12.51 -7.81 17.55
C GLN A 143 12.87 -6.87 18.69
N PHE A 144 12.58 -7.30 19.90
CA PHE A 144 12.78 -6.56 21.14
C PHE A 144 13.71 -7.35 22.04
N GLU A 145 14.63 -6.66 22.70
CA GLU A 145 15.50 -7.23 23.72
C GLU A 145 15.18 -6.54 25.05
N ALA A 146 15.01 -7.33 26.11
CA ALA A 146 14.76 -6.85 27.46
C ALA A 146 15.63 -7.62 28.46
N ARG A 147 15.94 -7.00 29.60
CA ARG A 147 16.58 -7.71 30.72
C ARG A 147 15.55 -8.16 31.72
N VAL A 148 15.52 -9.46 31.99
CA VAL A 148 14.49 -10.08 32.83
C VAL A 148 15.11 -10.95 33.92
N MET A 149 14.41 -11.07 35.04
CA MET A 149 14.71 -12.06 36.08
C MET A 149 13.77 -13.25 35.93
N LYS A 150 14.32 -14.45 35.77
CA LYS A 150 13.54 -15.68 35.59
C LYS A 150 13.34 -16.43 36.90
N ARG A 151 12.22 -17.16 37.02
CA ARG A 151 11.91 -17.97 38.19
C ARG A 151 12.94 -19.07 38.40
N GLY A 152 13.67 -19.00 39.51
CA GLY A 152 14.74 -19.94 39.85
C GLY A 152 16.07 -19.68 39.12
N GLY A 153 16.19 -18.57 38.39
CA GLY A 153 17.46 -18.12 37.82
C GLY A 153 18.24 -17.24 38.82
N ASP A 154 19.56 -17.36 38.79
CA ASP A 154 20.45 -16.44 39.49
C ASP A 154 20.80 -15.26 38.56
N GLY A 155 20.10 -14.15 38.77
CA GLY A 155 20.40 -12.87 38.12
C GLY A 155 19.57 -12.54 36.87
N GLU A 156 19.91 -11.40 36.28
CA GLU A 156 19.30 -10.87 35.07
C GLU A 156 19.83 -11.60 33.83
N VAL A 157 18.93 -11.95 32.91
CA VAL A 157 19.27 -12.53 31.61
C VAL A 157 18.64 -11.72 30.48
N PRO A 158 19.32 -11.57 29.33
CA PRO A 158 18.69 -10.98 28.15
C PRO A 158 17.63 -11.94 27.61
N GLU A 159 16.46 -11.40 27.27
CA GLU A 159 15.37 -12.11 26.62
C GLU A 159 14.98 -11.39 25.33
N VAL A 160 14.86 -12.15 24.25
CA VAL A 160 14.48 -11.62 22.93
C VAL A 160 13.07 -12.06 22.59
N GLY A 161 12.22 -11.12 22.21
CA GLY A 161 10.85 -11.34 21.79
C GLY A 161 10.58 -10.72 20.43
N THR A 162 9.65 -11.30 19.67
CA THR A 162 9.16 -10.71 18.41
C THR A 162 7.70 -10.37 18.57
N ASN A 163 7.29 -9.20 18.07
CA ASN A 163 5.88 -8.86 17.95
C ASN A 163 5.55 -8.50 16.49
N THR A 164 4.30 -8.73 16.09
CA THR A 164 3.79 -8.42 14.75
C THR A 164 2.51 -7.63 14.85
N VAL A 165 2.42 -6.53 14.10
CA VAL A 165 1.22 -5.69 14.02
C VAL A 165 0.74 -5.58 12.58
N LEU A 166 -0.55 -5.29 12.41
CA LEU A 166 -1.13 -5.04 11.09
C LEU A 166 -0.67 -3.68 10.55
N LEU A 167 -0.31 -3.66 9.27
CA LEU A 167 -0.03 -2.45 8.51
C LEU A 167 -1.28 -1.55 8.53
N PRO A 168 -1.18 -0.29 9.00
CA PRO A 168 -2.34 0.58 9.08
C PRO A 168 -2.96 0.91 7.71
N ARG A 169 -4.30 0.90 7.61
CA ARG A 169 -5.04 1.25 6.36
C ARG A 169 -4.54 2.55 5.74
N ARG A 170 -4.29 3.53 6.63
CA ARG A 170 -3.94 4.89 6.26
C ARG A 170 -2.66 4.92 5.42
N ILE A 171 -1.70 4.03 5.69
CA ILE A 171 -0.43 3.93 4.97
C ILE A 171 -0.66 3.32 3.59
N ILE A 172 -1.38 2.20 3.52
CA ILE A 172 -1.73 1.53 2.25
C ILE A 172 -2.47 2.51 1.31
N MET A 173 -3.47 3.20 1.84
CA MET A 173 -4.24 4.18 1.05
C MET A 173 -3.45 5.47 0.77
N LYS A 174 -2.45 5.83 1.60
CA LYS A 174 -1.55 6.96 1.30
C LYS A 174 -0.71 6.64 0.06
N ALA A 175 -0.16 5.43 -0.06
CA ALA A 175 0.57 5.01 -1.25
C ALA A 175 -0.31 5.05 -2.51
N PHE A 176 -1.54 4.54 -2.43
CA PHE A 176 -2.50 4.65 -3.54
C PHE A 176 -2.75 6.12 -3.94
N ARG A 177 -2.95 7.02 -2.97
CA ARG A 177 -3.13 8.44 -3.28
C ARG A 177 -1.88 9.06 -3.92
N GLN A 178 -0.69 8.78 -3.40
CA GLN A 178 0.58 9.29 -3.95
C GLN A 178 0.79 8.82 -5.40
N ALA A 179 0.45 7.57 -5.70
CA ALA A 179 0.45 7.06 -7.07
C ALA A 179 -0.51 7.83 -8.00
N ASN A 180 -1.70 8.20 -7.52
CA ASN A 180 -2.62 9.02 -8.31
C ASN A 180 -2.14 10.47 -8.47
N VAL A 181 -1.43 11.03 -7.49
CA VAL A 181 -0.79 12.36 -7.61
C VAL A 181 0.25 12.32 -8.73
N PHE A 182 1.13 11.32 -8.73
CA PHE A 182 2.08 11.10 -9.83
C PHE A 182 1.38 11.04 -11.19
N LEU A 183 0.32 10.21 -11.34
CA LEU A 183 -0.42 10.10 -12.60
C LEU A 183 -1.01 11.44 -13.05
N SER A 184 -1.51 12.25 -12.11
CA SER A 184 -2.01 13.58 -12.40
C SER A 184 -0.90 14.52 -12.88
N GLU A 185 0.28 14.48 -12.24
CA GLU A 185 1.44 15.30 -12.61
C GLU A 185 1.99 14.99 -14.01
N VAL A 186 1.94 13.72 -14.43
CA VAL A 186 2.33 13.31 -15.79
C VAL A 186 1.19 13.45 -16.82
N GLY A 187 0.04 14.01 -16.43
CA GLY A 187 -1.08 14.30 -17.33
C GLY A 187 -1.97 13.11 -17.68
N LEU A 188 -2.00 12.07 -16.84
CA LEU A 188 -2.71 10.80 -17.06
C LEU A 188 -3.86 10.58 -16.07
N ASP A 189 -4.49 11.66 -15.63
CA ASP A 189 -5.59 11.63 -14.66
C ASP A 189 -6.94 11.22 -15.28
N LEU A 190 -7.10 11.43 -16.60
CA LEU A 190 -8.33 11.28 -17.36
C LEU A 190 -8.53 9.84 -17.84
N ASP A 191 -9.66 9.24 -17.45
CA ASP A 191 -10.09 7.95 -17.98
C ASP A 191 -10.32 8.09 -19.49
N PRO A 192 -9.70 7.26 -20.36
CA PRO A 192 -9.92 7.31 -21.80
C PRO A 192 -11.37 7.02 -22.19
N ASP A 193 -12.17 6.42 -21.30
CA ASP A 193 -13.60 6.22 -21.50
C ASP A 193 -14.45 7.42 -20.99
N ASP A 194 -13.89 8.38 -20.23
CA ASP A 194 -14.53 9.65 -19.83
C ASP A 194 -14.29 10.72 -20.91
N GLU A 195 -14.43 10.33 -22.19
CA GLU A 195 -14.70 11.23 -23.31
C GLU A 195 -16.07 11.90 -23.09
N ARG A 196 -16.16 12.81 -22.12
CA ARG A 196 -17.25 13.77 -22.12
C ARG A 196 -17.07 14.56 -23.41
N PRO A 197 -18.08 14.60 -24.30
CA PRO A 197 -17.97 15.40 -25.49
C PRO A 197 -17.67 16.84 -25.05
N MET A 198 -16.52 17.38 -25.50
CA MET A 198 -16.14 18.79 -25.31
C MET A 198 -17.04 19.75 -26.11
N ASN A 199 -18.33 19.42 -26.24
CA ASN A 199 -19.36 20.13 -26.97
C ASN A 199 -20.56 20.40 -26.05
N ASN A 200 -20.37 21.23 -25.01
CA ASN A 200 -21.39 22.19 -24.55
C ASN A 200 -20.87 23.04 -23.37
N LEU A 201 -19.92 23.93 -23.65
CA LEU A 201 -19.83 25.19 -22.90
C LEU A 201 -20.20 26.33 -23.86
N SER A 202 -21.45 26.28 -24.32
CA SER A 202 -22.15 27.47 -24.80
C SER A 202 -22.34 28.39 -23.59
N TRP A 203 -21.42 29.34 -23.41
CA TRP A 203 -21.70 30.52 -22.61
C TRP A 203 -22.80 31.29 -23.32
N GLY A 204 -24.03 31.14 -22.84
CA GLY A 204 -25.13 32.01 -23.25
C GLY A 204 -24.77 33.45 -22.88
N GLU A 205 -24.80 34.32 -23.90
CA GLU A 205 -24.77 35.77 -23.78
C GLU A 205 -25.96 36.32 -23.00
#